data_AF-A0A8H4VUU9-F1
#
_entry.id   AF-A0A8H4VUU9-F1
#
_cell.length_a   1.000
_cell.length_b   1.000
_cell.length_c   1.000
_cell.angle_alpha   90.00
_cell.angle_beta   90.00
_cell.angle_gamma   90.00
#
_symmetry.space_group_name_H-M   'P 1'
#
loop_
_entity.id
_entity.type
_entity.pdbx_description
1 polymer ?
#
loop_
_entity_poly.entity_id
_entity_poly.type
_entity_poly.pdbx_seq_one_letter_code
_entity_poly.pdbx_strand_id
1 'polypeptide(L)'
;MNTQLQDDLEPTVRIRKLERDRVNFVLGNVDLAFANSLRRVMMADIPTVAIDMVEIEINTTVLPDEFIAHRLGMVPLNSSNCDEAIRYTRDCTCLAGCSFCAMMLVLNISCHDDNTLDVTSDHLEVIPYPVTEDEHMPIHDDPGEEMSKRGPYFGHPVGKDDPDARPVLIAKIRKGQELKIRCIAKKGIAKEHAKFSPCSAVSFEYDPYNKLRHTTYWYETDIKAEWPLSENAREEEAPRDDEPFDFNAKPNKFYFEVETDGSLGPQEVVMKGLAELQNKLASLVLGLKSGADLDIPEPVHGHMAEQVWDGGNAAGMGWNPPAVASTSWTAATVASSSPGRGGAASNGWSQNNDSPMGGGWGAAPAANAGWGSPNPRANGWNM
;
A
#
# COMPACT_ATOMS: atom_id res chain seq x y z
N MET A 1 -16.46 -40.68 3.05
CA MET A 1 -17.17 -39.81 4.02
C MET A 1 -16.24 -38.84 4.72
N ASN A 2 -15.12 -39.24 5.35
CA ASN A 2 -14.22 -38.24 5.96
C ASN A 2 -13.53 -37.29 4.97
N THR A 3 -13.13 -37.75 3.78
CA THR A 3 -12.42 -36.91 2.78
C THR A 3 -13.21 -35.69 2.32
N GLN A 4 -14.48 -35.87 1.96
CA GLN A 4 -15.32 -34.77 1.47
C GLN A 4 -15.51 -33.63 2.51
N LEU A 5 -15.46 -33.96 3.81
CA LEU A 5 -15.53 -32.98 4.90
C LEU A 5 -14.20 -32.26 5.17
N GLN A 6 -13.11 -32.67 4.51
CA GLN A 6 -11.84 -31.94 4.51
C GLN A 6 -11.74 -31.02 3.28
N ASP A 7 -12.25 -31.46 2.13
CA ASP A 7 -12.30 -30.66 0.89
C ASP A 7 -13.11 -29.34 1.10
N ASP A 8 -14.15 -29.36 1.96
CA ASP A 8 -14.95 -28.19 2.35
C ASP A 8 -14.20 -27.15 3.24
N LEU A 9 -12.99 -27.47 3.73
CA LEU A 9 -12.21 -26.62 4.65
C LEU A 9 -10.99 -25.96 4.02
N GLU A 10 -10.53 -26.41 2.84
CA GLU A 10 -9.37 -25.82 2.17
C GLU A 10 -9.78 -24.61 1.29
N PRO A 11 -9.07 -23.47 1.36
CA PRO A 11 -9.34 -22.30 0.53
C PRO A 11 -9.32 -22.61 -0.98
N THR A 12 -10.41 -22.27 -1.67
CA THR A 12 -10.56 -22.53 -3.12
C THR A 12 -10.53 -21.23 -3.93
N VAL A 13 -9.89 -21.27 -5.10
CA VAL A 13 -9.84 -20.12 -6.03
C VAL A 13 -10.31 -20.57 -7.41
N ARG A 14 -11.32 -19.87 -7.96
CA ARG A 14 -11.78 -20.04 -9.34
C ARG A 14 -11.75 -18.72 -10.08
N ILE A 15 -10.80 -18.57 -11.01
CA ILE A 15 -10.76 -17.44 -11.94
C ILE A 15 -11.94 -17.56 -12.91
N ARG A 16 -12.70 -16.48 -13.09
CA ARG A 16 -13.74 -16.36 -14.13
C ARG A 16 -13.21 -15.72 -15.41
N LYS A 17 -12.41 -14.67 -15.25
CA LYS A 17 -11.89 -13.84 -16.36
C LYS A 17 -10.51 -13.30 -15.99
N LEU A 18 -9.60 -13.26 -16.96
CA LEU A 18 -8.30 -12.62 -16.86
C LEU A 18 -8.07 -11.81 -18.14
N GLU A 19 -7.70 -10.55 -17.99
CA GLU A 19 -7.35 -9.63 -19.08
C GLU A 19 -5.97 -9.00 -18.80
N ARG A 20 -5.59 -7.96 -19.55
CA ARG A 20 -4.29 -7.27 -19.38
C ARG A 20 -4.24 -6.45 -18.07
N ASP A 21 -5.37 -5.91 -17.67
CA ASP A 21 -5.58 -4.94 -16.58
C ASP A 21 -6.36 -5.53 -15.39
N ARG A 22 -7.32 -6.43 -15.64
CA ARG A 22 -8.22 -7.00 -14.62
C ARG A 22 -8.14 -8.52 -14.46
N VAL A 23 -8.41 -8.99 -13.23
CA VAL A 23 -8.73 -10.39 -12.93
C VAL A 23 -10.01 -10.49 -12.09
N ASN A 24 -11.01 -11.22 -12.60
CA ASN A 24 -12.26 -11.52 -11.90
C ASN A 24 -12.22 -12.97 -11.41
N PHE A 25 -12.34 -13.19 -10.11
CA PHE A 25 -12.24 -14.50 -9.49
C PHE A 25 -13.15 -14.66 -8.28
N VAL A 26 -13.42 -15.93 -7.94
CA VAL A 26 -14.17 -16.33 -6.75
C VAL A 26 -13.23 -17.00 -5.78
N LEU A 27 -13.24 -16.53 -4.53
CA LEU A 27 -12.50 -17.09 -3.39
C LEU A 27 -13.52 -17.79 -2.48
N GLY A 28 -13.42 -19.11 -2.36
CA GLY A 28 -14.27 -19.95 -1.53
C GLY A 28 -13.52 -20.53 -0.32
N ASN A 29 -14.27 -21.05 0.65
CA ASN A 29 -13.77 -21.73 1.86
C ASN A 29 -12.79 -20.88 2.68
N VAL A 30 -13.04 -19.57 2.80
CA VAL A 30 -12.29 -18.66 3.68
C VAL A 30 -13.23 -17.88 4.60
N ASP A 31 -12.68 -17.23 5.62
CA ASP A 31 -13.41 -16.27 6.44
C ASP A 31 -13.40 -14.86 5.83
N LEU A 32 -14.43 -14.06 6.14
CA LEU A 32 -14.56 -12.66 5.75
C LEU A 32 -13.38 -11.80 6.23
N ALA A 33 -12.81 -12.07 7.42
CA ALA A 33 -11.64 -11.34 7.89
C ALA A 33 -10.39 -11.64 7.04
N PHE A 34 -10.22 -12.87 6.55
CA PHE A 34 -9.13 -13.23 5.64
C PHE A 34 -9.31 -12.55 4.27
N ALA A 35 -10.50 -12.68 3.68
CA ALA A 35 -10.78 -12.09 2.36
C ALA A 35 -10.64 -10.56 2.37
N ASN A 36 -11.14 -9.88 3.41
CA ASN A 36 -10.95 -8.43 3.58
C ASN A 36 -9.48 -8.06 3.90
N SER A 37 -8.72 -8.92 4.59
CA SER A 37 -7.29 -8.68 4.83
C SER A 37 -6.50 -8.75 3.53
N LEU A 38 -6.72 -9.77 2.70
CA LEU A 38 -6.13 -9.88 1.36
C LEU A 38 -6.47 -8.66 0.49
N ARG A 39 -7.75 -8.24 0.47
CA ARG A 39 -8.19 -7.00 -0.21
C ARG A 39 -7.37 -5.78 0.21
N ARG A 40 -7.17 -5.59 1.53
CA ARG A 40 -6.42 -4.45 2.07
C ARG A 40 -4.94 -4.53 1.75
N VAL A 41 -4.33 -5.71 1.78
CA VAL A 41 -2.90 -5.90 1.43
C VAL A 41 -2.66 -5.57 -0.05
N MET A 42 -3.52 -6.07 -0.96
CA MET A 42 -3.40 -5.78 -2.41
C MET A 42 -3.43 -4.28 -2.72
N MET A 43 -4.31 -3.52 -2.06
CA MET A 43 -4.43 -2.08 -2.27
C MET A 43 -3.31 -1.24 -1.63
N ALA A 44 -2.75 -1.67 -0.50
CA ALA A 44 -2.04 -0.79 0.43
C ALA A 44 -0.60 -1.21 0.80
N ASP A 45 -0.26 -2.49 0.66
CA ASP A 45 0.98 -3.08 1.22
C ASP A 45 1.94 -3.66 0.18
N ILE A 46 1.50 -3.93 -1.06
CA ILE A 46 2.40 -4.41 -2.12
C ILE A 46 3.38 -3.29 -2.50
N PRO A 47 4.70 -3.56 -2.56
CA PRO A 47 5.68 -2.56 -2.94
C PRO A 47 5.72 -2.32 -4.45
N THR A 48 5.83 -1.05 -4.81
CA THR A 48 5.95 -0.56 -6.19
C THR A 48 7.05 0.50 -6.28
N VAL A 49 7.38 0.92 -7.50
CA VAL A 49 8.28 2.06 -7.76
C VAL A 49 7.48 3.23 -8.31
N ALA A 50 7.66 4.41 -7.73
CA ALA A 50 7.11 5.66 -8.24
C ALA A 50 8.14 6.80 -8.08
N ILE A 51 7.95 7.90 -8.81
CA ILE A 51 8.79 9.10 -8.69
C ILE A 51 8.58 9.71 -7.29
N ASP A 52 9.68 10.01 -6.61
CA ASP A 52 9.66 10.47 -5.22
C ASP A 52 10.34 11.82 -4.98
N MET A 53 11.46 12.07 -5.67
CA MET A 53 12.11 13.38 -5.64
C MET A 53 12.22 13.90 -7.07
N VAL A 54 12.01 15.21 -7.24
CA VAL A 54 11.97 15.88 -8.55
C VAL A 54 12.85 17.11 -8.46
N GLU A 55 13.97 17.09 -9.18
CA GLU A 55 14.90 18.21 -9.30
C GLU A 55 14.60 18.95 -10.60
N ILE A 56 14.15 20.20 -10.48
CA ILE A 56 13.82 21.05 -11.63
C ILE A 56 15.01 21.98 -11.87
N GLU A 57 15.65 21.84 -13.04
CA GLU A 57 16.74 22.72 -13.46
C GLU A 57 16.21 23.91 -14.27
N ILE A 58 15.21 23.67 -15.12
CA ILE A 58 14.52 24.69 -15.90
C ILE A 58 13.01 24.36 -15.95
N ASN A 59 12.18 25.31 -15.55
CA ASN A 59 10.75 25.32 -15.86
C ASN A 59 10.38 26.73 -16.35
N THR A 60 10.07 26.85 -17.63
CA THR A 60 9.49 28.09 -18.22
C THR A 60 8.06 27.85 -18.73
N THR A 61 7.41 26.79 -18.24
CA THR A 61 6.05 26.41 -18.62
C THR A 61 4.99 27.27 -17.90
N VAL A 62 3.71 27.00 -18.15
CA VAL A 62 2.59 27.67 -17.45
C VAL A 62 2.18 27.00 -16.13
N LEU A 63 2.84 25.90 -15.75
CA LEU A 63 2.53 25.13 -14.53
C LEU A 63 3.62 25.36 -13.48
N PRO A 64 3.26 25.57 -12.20
CA PRO A 64 4.25 25.71 -11.14
C PRO A 64 4.91 24.37 -10.82
N ASP A 65 6.11 24.45 -10.25
CA ASP A 65 7.03 23.34 -10.00
C ASP A 65 6.38 22.17 -9.24
N GLU A 66 5.69 22.48 -8.14
CA GLU A 66 5.02 21.49 -7.29
C GLU A 66 3.87 20.77 -8.01
N PHE A 67 3.23 21.41 -8.98
CA PHE A 67 2.15 20.82 -9.77
C PHE A 67 2.70 19.84 -10.82
N ILE A 68 3.84 20.16 -11.43
CA ILE A 68 4.56 19.23 -12.33
C ILE A 68 5.11 18.06 -11.52
N ALA A 69 5.75 18.32 -10.38
CA ALA A 69 6.30 17.28 -9.50
C ALA A 69 5.21 16.33 -8.97
N HIS A 70 4.04 16.84 -8.58
CA HIS A 70 2.91 16.01 -8.18
C HIS A 70 2.42 15.10 -9.32
N ARG A 71 2.30 15.63 -10.55
CA ARG A 71 1.90 14.82 -11.72
C ARG A 71 2.92 13.75 -12.08
N LEU A 72 4.22 14.08 -12.05
CA LEU A 72 5.31 13.12 -12.24
C LEU A 72 5.26 12.01 -11.17
N GLY A 73 5.02 12.39 -9.91
CA GLY A 73 4.82 11.43 -8.81
C GLY A 73 3.63 10.48 -9.02
N MET A 74 2.66 10.80 -9.88
CA MET A 74 1.50 9.97 -10.21
C MET A 74 1.60 9.28 -11.59
N VAL A 75 2.76 9.31 -12.26
CA VAL A 75 3.01 8.49 -13.46
C VAL A 75 3.33 7.06 -13.02
N PRO A 76 2.54 6.04 -13.42
CA PRO A 76 2.80 4.66 -13.05
C PRO A 76 4.06 4.15 -13.77
N LEU A 77 4.96 3.51 -13.01
CA LEU A 77 6.19 2.90 -13.53
C LEU A 77 6.10 1.37 -13.40
N ASN A 78 6.59 0.66 -14.43
CA ASN A 78 6.64 -0.79 -14.40
C ASN A 78 7.48 -1.27 -13.21
N SER A 79 6.84 -2.02 -12.33
CA SER A 79 7.32 -2.44 -11.02
C SER A 79 7.45 -3.97 -10.91
N SER A 80 7.44 -4.71 -12.03
CA SER A 80 7.56 -6.17 -12.01
C SER A 80 8.79 -6.62 -11.21
N ASN A 81 8.59 -7.56 -10.29
CA ASN A 81 9.61 -8.03 -9.33
C ASN A 81 10.20 -6.94 -8.38
N CYS A 82 9.50 -5.83 -8.11
CA CYS A 82 9.96 -4.74 -7.22
C CYS A 82 10.52 -5.22 -5.86
N ASP A 83 9.99 -6.31 -5.32
CA ASP A 83 10.37 -6.96 -4.06
C ASP A 83 11.87 -7.27 -3.98
N GLU A 84 12.46 -7.79 -5.07
CA GLU A 84 13.89 -8.13 -5.18
C GLU A 84 14.66 -7.24 -6.16
N ALA A 85 14.00 -6.48 -7.03
CA ALA A 85 14.64 -5.66 -8.07
C ALA A 85 15.19 -4.30 -7.57
N ILE A 86 14.88 -3.91 -6.33
CA ILE A 86 15.30 -2.63 -5.72
C ILE A 86 15.25 -2.71 -4.18
N ARG A 87 16.27 -2.18 -3.49
CA ARG A 87 16.27 -2.01 -2.02
C ARG A 87 15.42 -0.80 -1.63
N TYR A 88 14.77 -0.80 -0.46
CA TYR A 88 14.22 0.46 0.07
C TYR A 88 15.38 1.41 0.39
N THR A 89 15.25 2.70 0.06
CA THR A 89 16.30 3.70 0.29
C THR A 89 16.67 3.84 1.78
N ARG A 90 15.69 3.68 2.68
CA ARG A 90 15.87 3.65 4.15
C ARG A 90 16.67 2.45 4.68
N ASP A 91 16.72 1.36 3.93
CA ASP A 91 17.36 0.09 4.31
C ASP A 91 18.71 -0.07 3.56
N CYS A 92 19.14 0.96 2.83
CA CYS A 92 20.36 1.01 2.05
C CYS A 92 21.48 1.76 2.79
N THR A 93 22.73 1.38 2.54
CA THR A 93 23.92 1.93 3.21
C THR A 93 24.58 3.10 2.48
N CYS A 94 23.95 3.62 1.41
CA CYS A 94 24.37 4.83 0.71
C CYS A 94 23.92 6.12 1.43
N LEU A 95 24.59 7.25 1.16
CA LEU A 95 24.29 8.52 1.85
C LEU A 95 23.01 9.22 1.34
N ALA A 96 22.82 9.29 0.01
CA ALA A 96 21.70 9.99 -0.63
C ALA A 96 20.83 9.08 -1.51
N GLY A 97 21.46 8.17 -2.24
CA GLY A 97 20.82 7.20 -3.13
C GLY A 97 21.86 6.56 -4.05
N CYS A 98 21.59 5.35 -4.54
CA CYS A 98 22.47 4.62 -5.44
C CYS A 98 21.67 3.76 -6.42
N SER A 99 22.35 3.13 -7.39
CA SER A 99 21.77 2.27 -8.41
C SER A 99 20.92 1.10 -7.86
N PHE A 100 21.16 0.66 -6.63
CA PHE A 100 20.47 -0.46 -5.98
C PHE A 100 19.17 -0.07 -5.26
N CYS A 101 19.04 1.18 -4.81
CA CYS A 101 17.92 1.65 -3.97
C CYS A 101 17.10 2.81 -4.57
N ALA A 102 17.52 3.30 -5.73
CA ALA A 102 16.86 4.34 -6.50
C ALA A 102 17.04 4.09 -8.01
N MET A 103 16.21 4.75 -8.82
CA MET A 103 16.38 4.88 -10.27
C MET A 103 16.22 6.34 -10.68
N MET A 104 16.95 6.76 -11.71
CA MET A 104 16.90 8.12 -12.22
C MET A 104 16.21 8.16 -13.58
N LEU A 105 15.27 9.09 -13.75
CA LEU A 105 14.65 9.42 -15.03
C LEU A 105 14.93 10.88 -15.36
N VAL A 106 14.97 11.24 -16.64
CA VAL A 106 15.09 12.62 -17.10
C VAL A 106 13.97 13.00 -18.05
N LEU A 107 13.59 14.28 -18.00
CA LEU A 107 12.61 14.90 -18.88
C LEU A 107 13.19 16.24 -19.36
N ASN A 108 13.74 16.25 -20.57
CA ASN A 108 14.45 17.39 -21.16
C ASN A 108 13.79 17.75 -22.50
N ILE A 109 12.91 18.76 -22.52
CA ILE A 109 12.13 19.13 -23.71
C ILE A 109 12.05 20.65 -23.86
N SER A 110 12.39 21.14 -25.04
CA SER A 110 12.20 22.52 -25.49
C SER A 110 11.26 22.57 -26.69
N CYS A 111 10.29 23.50 -26.69
CA CYS A 111 9.38 23.70 -27.82
C CYS A 111 9.89 24.80 -28.74
N HIS A 112 10.24 24.45 -29.98
CA HIS A 112 10.76 25.41 -30.98
C HIS A 112 9.74 25.80 -32.06
N ASP A 113 8.72 24.98 -32.26
CA ASP A 113 7.63 25.22 -33.23
C ASP A 113 6.54 26.15 -32.67
N ASP A 114 5.78 26.83 -33.55
CA ASP A 114 4.67 27.70 -33.15
C ASP A 114 3.42 26.96 -32.63
N ASN A 115 3.39 25.64 -32.85
CA ASN A 115 2.38 24.71 -32.33
C ASN A 115 2.54 24.50 -30.81
N THR A 116 1.51 23.91 -30.18
CA THR A 116 1.62 23.40 -28.81
C THR A 116 2.22 22.00 -28.84
N LEU A 117 3.24 21.76 -28.01
CA LEU A 117 3.81 20.44 -27.78
C LEU A 117 3.22 19.84 -26.50
N ASP A 118 2.72 18.62 -26.60
CA ASP A 118 2.17 17.84 -25.49
C ASP A 118 3.29 17.02 -24.85
N VAL A 119 3.66 17.39 -23.62
CA VAL A 119 4.70 16.70 -22.85
C VAL A 119 4.04 15.50 -22.16
N THR A 120 4.25 14.30 -22.72
CA THR A 120 3.73 13.02 -22.22
C THR A 120 4.80 12.20 -21.49
N SER A 121 4.37 11.14 -20.79
CA SER A 121 5.23 10.20 -20.06
C SER A 121 6.31 9.52 -20.91
N ASP A 122 6.12 9.34 -22.22
CA ASP A 122 7.09 8.60 -23.05
C ASP A 122 8.43 9.34 -23.17
N HIS A 123 8.41 10.67 -23.02
CA HIS A 123 9.60 11.51 -22.99
C HIS A 123 10.42 11.37 -21.69
N LEU A 124 9.96 10.57 -20.71
CA LEU A 124 10.78 10.18 -19.58
C LEU A 124 11.76 9.09 -20.02
N GLU A 125 13.05 9.40 -19.97
CA GLU A 125 14.14 8.47 -20.26
C GLU A 125 14.75 7.98 -18.95
N VAL A 126 14.79 6.66 -18.74
CA VAL A 126 15.50 6.05 -17.60
C VAL A 126 16.99 6.10 -17.90
N ILE A 127 17.77 6.69 -16.99
CA ILE A 127 19.23 6.80 -17.12
C ILE A 127 19.95 6.07 -15.99
N PRO A 128 21.21 5.63 -16.18
CA PRO A 128 22.04 5.12 -15.10
C PRO A 128 22.14 6.16 -13.98
N TYR A 129 22.01 5.70 -12.72
CA TYR A 129 22.24 6.57 -11.57
C TYR A 129 23.71 7.03 -11.57
N PRO A 130 24.01 8.34 -11.45
CA PRO A 130 25.37 8.83 -11.56
C PRO A 130 26.23 8.35 -10.39
N VAL A 131 27.38 7.74 -10.71
CA VAL A 131 28.40 7.40 -9.72
C VAL A 131 29.33 8.61 -9.60
N THR A 132 29.28 9.30 -8.47
CA THR A 132 30.14 10.46 -8.17
C THR A 132 31.51 10.00 -7.66
N GLU A 133 32.59 10.51 -8.25
CA GLU A 133 33.98 10.11 -7.92
C GLU A 133 34.38 10.44 -6.46
N ASP A 134 33.76 11.46 -5.84
CA ASP A 134 33.99 11.84 -4.44
C ASP A 134 33.27 10.92 -3.43
N GLU A 135 32.17 10.25 -3.83
CA GLU A 135 31.69 9.13 -3.04
C GLU A 135 32.68 7.98 -3.27
N HIS A 136 33.59 7.83 -2.30
CA HIS A 136 34.18 6.53 -2.02
C HIS A 136 33.00 5.57 -1.77
N MET A 137 32.58 4.87 -2.83
CA MET A 137 31.75 3.69 -2.73
C MET A 137 32.31 2.89 -1.55
N PRO A 138 31.52 2.67 -0.48
CA PRO A 138 31.85 1.59 0.43
C PRO A 138 32.08 0.38 -0.47
N ILE A 139 33.20 -0.31 -0.33
CA ILE A 139 33.42 -1.57 -1.02
C ILE A 139 32.38 -2.50 -0.40
N HIS A 140 31.20 -2.54 -1.02
CA HIS A 140 30.09 -3.31 -0.52
C HIS A 140 30.47 -4.76 -0.73
N ASP A 141 30.85 -5.45 0.35
CA ASP A 141 31.24 -6.86 0.34
C ASP A 141 30.12 -7.76 -0.22
N ASP A 142 28.88 -7.26 -0.27
CA ASP A 142 27.82 -7.67 -1.17
C ASP A 142 27.60 -6.60 -2.28
N PRO A 143 27.92 -6.89 -3.56
CA PRO A 143 27.68 -5.96 -4.66
C PRO A 143 26.22 -5.88 -5.13
N GLY A 144 25.29 -6.64 -4.53
CA GLY A 144 23.84 -6.54 -4.76
C GLY A 144 23.32 -7.21 -6.03
N GLU A 145 22.46 -8.22 -5.87
CA GLU A 145 21.78 -8.87 -7.00
C GLU A 145 20.57 -8.08 -7.54
N GLU A 146 20.17 -6.98 -6.91
CA GLU A 146 18.92 -6.29 -7.26
C GLU A 146 18.91 -5.79 -8.71
N MET A 147 20.08 -5.37 -9.23
CA MET A 147 20.21 -4.91 -10.61
C MET A 147 20.06 -6.04 -11.65
N SER A 148 20.45 -7.28 -11.33
CA SER A 148 20.26 -8.43 -12.24
C SER A 148 18.84 -9.00 -12.17
N LYS A 149 18.09 -8.68 -11.11
CA LYS A 149 16.69 -9.07 -10.89
C LYS A 149 15.66 -8.11 -11.49
N ARG A 150 16.11 -7.03 -12.14
CA ARG A 150 15.25 -6.07 -12.88
C ARG A 150 14.77 -6.66 -14.20
N GLY A 151 13.47 -6.60 -14.44
CA GLY A 151 12.90 -6.84 -15.78
C GLY A 151 13.36 -5.77 -16.78
N PRO A 152 13.34 -6.05 -18.11
CA PRO A 152 13.89 -5.14 -19.13
C PRO A 152 13.20 -3.76 -19.17
N TYR A 153 11.92 -3.69 -18.77
CA TYR A 153 11.14 -2.45 -18.71
C TYR A 153 11.01 -1.89 -17.28
N PHE A 154 11.73 -2.43 -16.28
CA PHE A 154 11.61 -1.97 -14.90
C PHE A 154 11.93 -0.47 -14.78
N GLY A 155 11.11 0.25 -14.02
CA GLY A 155 11.21 1.71 -13.87
C GLY A 155 10.79 2.55 -15.08
N HIS A 156 10.46 1.93 -16.23
CA HIS A 156 9.93 2.67 -17.38
C HIS A 156 8.45 3.02 -17.16
N PRO A 157 7.95 4.14 -17.70
CA PRO A 157 6.52 4.46 -17.66
C PRO A 157 5.66 3.36 -18.28
N VAL A 158 4.54 3.04 -17.64
CA VAL A 158 3.59 2.02 -18.13
C VAL A 158 3.03 2.45 -19.48
N GLY A 159 3.14 1.57 -20.48
CA GLY A 159 2.69 1.83 -21.85
C GLY A 159 3.67 2.62 -22.72
N LYS A 160 4.88 2.96 -22.22
CA LYS A 160 5.91 3.57 -23.07
C LYS A 160 6.23 2.65 -24.26
N ASP A 161 6.32 3.25 -25.44
CA ASP A 161 6.56 2.61 -26.75
C ASP A 161 5.47 1.61 -27.21
N ASP A 162 4.34 1.49 -26.50
CA ASP A 162 3.16 0.69 -26.90
C ASP A 162 2.16 1.57 -27.69
N PRO A 163 1.93 1.33 -28.99
CA PRO A 163 1.09 2.20 -29.82
C PRO A 163 -0.41 2.12 -29.51
N ASP A 164 -0.86 1.09 -28.78
CA ASP A 164 -2.25 0.98 -28.31
C ASP A 164 -2.44 1.64 -26.93
N ALA A 165 -1.34 1.92 -26.22
CA ALA A 165 -1.37 2.67 -24.96
C ALA A 165 -1.47 4.19 -25.22
N ARG A 166 -2.19 4.90 -24.35
CA ARG A 166 -2.23 6.37 -24.35
C ARG A 166 -1.37 6.89 -23.21
N PRO A 167 -0.28 7.62 -23.48
CA PRO A 167 0.65 8.04 -22.46
C PRO A 167 0.09 9.15 -21.57
N VAL A 168 0.61 9.26 -20.35
CA VAL A 168 0.15 10.25 -19.37
C VAL A 168 0.62 11.63 -19.80
N LEU A 169 -0.31 12.53 -20.13
CA LEU A 169 0.00 13.95 -20.34
C LEU A 169 0.48 14.56 -19.01
N ILE A 170 1.67 15.15 -19.00
CA ILE A 170 2.28 15.84 -17.85
C ILE A 170 2.05 17.35 -17.97
N ALA A 171 2.36 17.93 -19.13
CA ALA A 171 2.22 19.36 -19.40
C ALA A 171 1.89 19.64 -20.88
N LYS A 172 1.47 20.87 -21.18
CA LYS A 172 1.40 21.41 -22.54
C LYS A 172 2.29 22.65 -22.59
N ILE A 173 3.19 22.72 -23.56
CA ILE A 173 4.17 23.81 -23.70
C ILE A 173 4.08 24.43 -25.09
N ARG A 174 4.51 25.69 -25.23
CA ARG A 174 4.49 26.45 -26.49
C ARG A 174 5.89 26.96 -26.82
N LYS A 175 6.10 27.38 -28.07
CA LYS A 175 7.33 28.01 -28.58
C LYS A 175 8.07 28.87 -27.54
N GLY A 176 9.33 28.53 -27.32
CA GLY A 176 10.22 29.21 -26.38
C GLY A 176 10.08 28.75 -24.92
N GLN A 177 9.17 27.84 -24.60
CA GLN A 177 9.10 27.18 -23.30
C GLN A 177 9.91 25.88 -23.30
N GLU A 178 10.50 25.58 -22.14
CA GLU A 178 11.39 24.47 -21.87
C GLU A 178 11.09 23.88 -20.49
N LEU A 179 11.24 22.57 -20.38
CA LEU A 179 11.17 21.81 -19.14
C LEU A 179 12.38 20.87 -19.08
N LYS A 180 13.19 21.03 -18.03
CA LYS A 180 14.42 20.26 -17.80
C LYS A 180 14.44 19.76 -16.36
N ILE A 181 14.19 18.46 -16.18
CA ILE A 181 13.92 17.83 -14.90
C ILE A 181 14.71 16.52 -14.76
N ARG A 182 15.26 16.27 -13.56
CA ARG A 182 15.67 14.94 -13.11
C ARG A 182 14.66 14.41 -12.09
N CYS A 183 14.26 13.16 -12.23
CA CYS A 183 13.34 12.46 -11.32
C CYS A 183 14.06 11.29 -10.66
N ILE A 184 13.94 11.17 -9.35
CA ILE A 184 14.47 10.03 -8.59
C ILE A 184 13.29 9.20 -8.12
N ALA A 185 13.16 8.00 -8.68
CA ALA A 185 12.14 7.02 -8.33
C ALA A 185 12.67 6.04 -7.27
N LYS A 186 11.81 5.67 -6.32
CA LYS A 186 12.14 4.83 -5.16
C LYS A 186 11.09 3.74 -4.98
N LYS A 187 11.47 2.69 -4.23
CA LYS A 187 10.54 1.68 -3.70
C LYS A 187 9.70 2.28 -2.57
N GLY A 188 8.39 2.05 -2.58
CA GLY A 188 7.47 2.46 -1.52
C GLY A 188 6.19 1.61 -1.51
N ILE A 189 5.31 1.88 -0.54
CA ILE A 189 4.00 1.22 -0.42
C ILE A 189 2.85 2.24 -0.35
N ALA A 190 1.65 1.85 -0.76
CA ALA A 190 0.50 2.75 -0.82
C ALA A 190 0.04 3.32 0.54
N LYS A 191 0.47 2.72 1.67
CA LYS A 191 0.34 3.31 3.02
C LYS A 191 1.19 4.56 3.25
N GLU A 192 2.31 4.71 2.52
CA GLU A 192 3.19 5.89 2.60
C GLU A 192 2.64 7.01 1.71
N HIS A 193 2.25 6.69 0.47
CA HIS A 193 1.52 7.60 -0.43
C HIS A 193 0.76 6.83 -1.51
N ALA A 194 -0.44 7.29 -1.88
CA ALA A 194 -1.33 6.60 -2.82
C ALA A 194 -0.71 6.30 -4.20
N LYS A 195 0.31 7.07 -4.62
CA LYS A 195 1.11 6.84 -5.85
C LYS A 195 1.75 5.45 -5.96
N PHE A 196 1.91 4.76 -4.83
CA PHE A 196 2.51 3.43 -4.77
C PHE A 196 1.45 2.30 -4.83
N SER A 197 0.19 2.60 -5.15
CA SER A 197 -0.85 1.55 -5.24
C SER A 197 -0.85 0.92 -6.63
N PRO A 198 -0.62 -0.40 -6.76
CA PRO A 198 -0.74 -1.10 -8.04
C PRO A 198 -2.20 -1.40 -8.42
N CYS A 199 -3.18 -0.96 -7.61
CA CYS A 199 -4.61 -1.20 -7.83
C CYS A 199 -5.32 0.10 -8.20
N SER A 200 -5.97 0.11 -9.37
CA SER A 200 -6.98 1.12 -9.72
C SER A 200 -8.25 0.89 -8.90
N ALA A 201 -8.71 -0.37 -8.82
CA ALA A 201 -9.87 -0.78 -8.03
C ALA A 201 -9.73 -2.22 -7.52
N VAL A 202 -10.36 -2.50 -6.37
CA VAL A 202 -10.62 -3.88 -5.92
C VAL A 202 -12.08 -4.00 -5.51
N SER A 203 -12.89 -4.50 -6.44
CA SER A 203 -14.30 -4.87 -6.24
C SER A 203 -14.38 -6.07 -5.30
N PHE A 204 -15.38 -6.06 -4.41
CA PHE A 204 -15.55 -7.08 -3.38
C PHE A 204 -17.02 -7.24 -3.02
N GLU A 205 -17.55 -8.44 -3.19
CA GLU A 205 -18.94 -8.79 -2.88
C GLU A 205 -19.02 -10.19 -2.25
N TYR A 206 -20.03 -10.44 -1.42
CA TYR A 206 -20.43 -11.77 -0.93
C TYR A 206 -21.93 -11.74 -0.62
N ASP A 207 -22.58 -12.90 -0.58
CA ASP A 207 -24.03 -13.04 -0.29
C ASP A 207 -24.91 -12.09 -1.13
N PRO A 208 -24.95 -12.27 -2.48
CA PRO A 208 -25.65 -11.37 -3.42
C PRO A 208 -27.17 -11.32 -3.22
N TYR A 209 -27.73 -12.25 -2.43
CA TYR A 209 -29.14 -12.31 -2.07
C TYR A 209 -29.42 -11.86 -0.62
N ASN A 210 -28.39 -11.45 0.15
CA ASN A 210 -28.49 -11.03 1.55
C ASN A 210 -29.17 -12.09 2.46
N LYS A 211 -28.89 -13.39 2.21
CA LYS A 211 -29.37 -14.53 3.01
C LYS A 211 -28.94 -14.42 4.48
N LEU A 212 -27.71 -13.94 4.71
CA LEU A 212 -27.11 -13.71 6.02
C LEU A 212 -27.70 -12.49 6.74
N ARG A 213 -28.48 -11.65 6.04
CA ARG A 213 -29.07 -10.40 6.55
C ARG A 213 -28.03 -9.41 7.10
N HIS A 214 -26.83 -9.42 6.52
CA HIS A 214 -25.75 -8.48 6.84
C HIS A 214 -26.07 -7.03 6.46
N THR A 215 -27.03 -6.81 5.56
CA THR A 215 -27.65 -5.50 5.34
C THR A 215 -29.16 -5.54 5.59
N THR A 216 -29.75 -4.39 5.89
CA THR A 216 -31.21 -4.19 5.84
C THR A 216 -31.49 -3.20 4.73
N TYR A 217 -32.11 -3.67 3.64
CA TYR A 217 -32.43 -2.81 2.51
C TYR A 217 -33.40 -1.69 2.93
N TRP A 218 -33.07 -0.46 2.57
CA TRP A 218 -34.00 0.67 2.57
C TRP A 218 -34.88 0.58 1.31
N TYR A 219 -36.17 0.84 1.42
CA TYR A 219 -37.10 0.82 0.29
C TYR A 219 -38.33 1.69 0.60
N GLU A 220 -39.02 2.17 -0.44
CA GLU A 220 -40.30 2.89 -0.33
C GLU A 220 -41.51 1.98 -0.61
N THR A 221 -41.37 1.01 -1.51
CA THR A 221 -42.47 0.21 -2.07
C THR A 221 -42.19 -1.30 -2.12
N ASP A 222 -41.10 -1.74 -2.75
CA ASP A 222 -40.72 -3.16 -2.85
C ASP A 222 -39.20 -3.35 -3.02
N ILE A 223 -38.62 -4.20 -2.18
CA ILE A 223 -37.18 -4.46 -2.15
C ILE A 223 -36.68 -5.11 -3.45
N LYS A 224 -37.43 -6.06 -4.02
CA LYS A 224 -37.02 -6.82 -5.21
C LYS A 224 -37.13 -5.97 -6.50
N ALA A 225 -37.91 -4.88 -6.48
CA ALA A 225 -38.01 -3.90 -7.54
C ALA A 225 -36.99 -2.74 -7.42
N GLU A 226 -36.69 -2.30 -6.20
CA GLU A 226 -35.81 -1.13 -5.94
C GLU A 226 -34.32 -1.51 -5.87
N TRP A 227 -33.98 -2.73 -5.45
CA TRP A 227 -32.59 -3.22 -5.40
C TRP A 227 -32.33 -4.25 -6.51
N PRO A 228 -31.60 -3.89 -7.59
CA PRO A 228 -31.23 -4.84 -8.63
C PRO A 228 -30.25 -5.88 -8.08
N LEU A 229 -30.49 -7.15 -8.42
CA LEU A 229 -29.55 -8.24 -8.13
C LEU A 229 -28.24 -8.05 -8.90
N SER A 230 -27.12 -8.34 -8.25
CA SER A 230 -25.79 -8.29 -8.85
C SER A 230 -25.59 -9.39 -9.90
N GLU A 231 -24.53 -9.29 -10.71
CA GLU A 231 -24.16 -10.37 -11.62
C GLU A 231 -23.75 -11.65 -10.88
N ASN A 232 -23.27 -11.52 -9.64
CA ASN A 232 -22.85 -12.64 -8.79
C ASN A 232 -24.03 -13.49 -8.31
N ALA A 233 -25.25 -12.94 -8.25
CA ALA A 233 -26.48 -13.69 -7.99
C ALA A 233 -26.71 -14.87 -8.96
N ARG A 234 -26.09 -14.85 -10.16
CA ARG A 234 -26.17 -15.95 -11.14
C ARG A 234 -25.41 -17.22 -10.72
N GLU A 235 -24.52 -17.13 -9.74
CA GLU A 235 -23.72 -18.27 -9.24
C GLU A 235 -24.20 -18.80 -7.87
N GLU A 236 -25.35 -18.35 -7.38
CA GLU A 236 -25.97 -18.84 -6.15
C GLU A 236 -27.47 -19.09 -6.36
N GLU A 237 -28.02 -20.06 -5.64
CA GLU A 237 -29.45 -20.31 -5.64
C GLU A 237 -30.17 -19.17 -4.90
N ALA A 238 -31.26 -18.66 -5.46
CA ALA A 238 -32.06 -17.64 -4.78
C ALA A 238 -32.67 -18.20 -3.48
N PRO A 239 -32.73 -17.42 -2.38
CA PRO A 239 -33.39 -17.85 -1.15
C PRO A 239 -34.87 -18.09 -1.41
N ARG A 240 -35.43 -19.12 -0.80
CA ARG A 240 -36.86 -19.42 -0.93
C ARG A 240 -37.64 -18.72 0.18
N ASP A 241 -38.77 -18.12 -0.20
CA ASP A 241 -39.64 -17.39 0.74
C ASP A 241 -40.30 -18.33 1.80
N ASP A 242 -40.18 -19.67 1.66
CA ASP A 242 -40.66 -20.67 2.64
C ASP A 242 -39.58 -21.22 3.60
N GLU A 243 -38.30 -20.83 3.44
CA GLU A 243 -37.21 -21.33 4.28
C GLU A 243 -36.98 -20.47 5.56
N PRO A 244 -36.73 -21.09 6.72
CA PRO A 244 -36.37 -20.36 7.94
C PRO A 244 -34.98 -19.74 7.82
N PHE A 245 -34.77 -18.58 8.46
CA PHE A 245 -33.47 -17.91 8.51
C PHE A 245 -32.44 -18.77 9.27
N ASP A 246 -31.37 -19.18 8.58
CA ASP A 246 -30.23 -19.86 9.21
C ASP A 246 -29.31 -18.84 9.91
N PHE A 247 -29.39 -18.82 11.23
CA PHE A 247 -28.56 -18.01 12.12
C PHE A 247 -27.15 -18.60 12.36
N ASN A 248 -26.83 -19.75 11.80
CA ASN A 248 -25.51 -20.39 11.87
C ASN A 248 -24.69 -20.20 10.58
N ALA A 249 -25.34 -19.78 9.50
CA ALA A 249 -24.72 -19.50 8.22
C ALA A 249 -23.61 -18.43 8.35
N LYS A 250 -22.56 -18.56 7.53
CA LYS A 250 -21.40 -17.67 7.53
C LYS A 250 -21.00 -17.34 6.10
N PRO A 251 -20.44 -16.14 5.85
CA PRO A 251 -19.88 -15.81 4.54
C PRO A 251 -18.63 -16.67 4.29
N ASN A 252 -18.69 -17.54 3.28
CA ASN A 252 -17.60 -18.44 2.89
C ASN A 252 -17.15 -18.28 1.42
N LYS A 253 -17.89 -17.49 0.64
CA LYS A 253 -17.71 -17.32 -0.82
C LYS A 253 -17.69 -15.83 -1.15
N PHE A 254 -16.60 -15.37 -1.76
CA PHE A 254 -16.31 -13.97 -2.02
C PHE A 254 -15.98 -13.75 -3.49
N TYR A 255 -16.54 -12.69 -4.06
CA TYR A 255 -16.38 -12.30 -5.45
C TYR A 255 -15.44 -11.11 -5.53
N PHE A 256 -14.34 -11.28 -6.26
CA PHE A 256 -13.31 -10.27 -6.46
C PHE A 256 -13.24 -9.87 -7.93
N GLU A 257 -13.05 -8.57 -8.18
CA GLU A 257 -12.41 -8.09 -9.39
C GLU A 257 -11.29 -7.12 -8.99
N VAL A 258 -10.06 -7.45 -9.35
CA VAL A 258 -8.86 -6.64 -9.11
C VAL A 258 -8.47 -6.03 -10.45
N GLU A 259 -8.41 -4.69 -10.51
CA GLU A 259 -8.06 -3.90 -11.68
C GLU A 259 -6.80 -3.09 -11.34
N THR A 260 -5.73 -3.23 -12.13
CA THR A 260 -4.44 -2.57 -11.85
C THR A 260 -4.29 -1.22 -12.55
N ASP A 261 -3.25 -0.49 -12.21
CA ASP A 261 -2.77 0.69 -12.94
C ASP A 261 -1.81 0.32 -14.09
N GLY A 262 -1.49 -0.96 -14.23
CA GLY A 262 -0.48 -1.51 -15.14
C GLY A 262 0.97 -1.44 -14.64
N SER A 263 1.24 -0.92 -13.44
CA SER A 263 2.58 -1.01 -12.82
C SER A 263 2.95 -2.46 -12.49
N LEU A 264 1.96 -3.28 -12.17
CA LEU A 264 2.02 -4.73 -11.98
C LEU A 264 0.87 -5.41 -12.75
N GLY A 265 1.07 -6.67 -13.13
CA GLY A 265 0.00 -7.47 -13.74
C GLY A 265 -1.08 -7.87 -12.71
N PRO A 266 -2.37 -8.00 -13.11
CA PRO A 266 -3.46 -8.31 -12.16
C PRO A 266 -3.27 -9.64 -11.40
N GLN A 267 -2.69 -10.65 -12.05
CA GLN A 267 -2.31 -11.90 -11.37
C GLN A 267 -1.10 -11.74 -10.44
N GLU A 268 -0.11 -10.89 -10.81
CA GLU A 268 1.05 -10.59 -9.96
C GLU A 268 0.60 -9.89 -8.66
N VAL A 269 -0.35 -8.95 -8.75
CA VAL A 269 -0.95 -8.27 -7.60
C VAL A 269 -1.63 -9.25 -6.63
N VAL A 270 -2.44 -10.20 -7.11
CA VAL A 270 -3.09 -11.19 -6.23
C VAL A 270 -2.06 -12.09 -5.55
N MET A 271 -1.05 -12.57 -6.30
CA MET A 271 0.00 -13.44 -5.77
C MET A 271 0.89 -12.73 -4.74
N LYS A 272 1.29 -11.48 -5.00
CA LYS A 272 2.05 -10.65 -4.05
C LYS A 272 1.22 -10.28 -2.83
N GLY A 273 -0.09 -10.04 -2.99
CA GLY A 273 -1.01 -9.80 -1.88
C GLY A 273 -1.07 -10.97 -0.90
N LEU A 274 -0.99 -12.21 -1.39
CA LEU A 274 -0.90 -13.42 -0.56
C LEU A 274 0.49 -13.56 0.10
N ALA A 275 1.57 -13.40 -0.66
CA ALA A 275 2.93 -13.49 -0.15
C ALA A 275 3.23 -12.44 0.93
N GLU A 276 2.79 -11.20 0.74
CA GLU A 276 3.02 -10.10 1.68
C GLU A 276 2.13 -10.20 2.94
N LEU A 277 0.97 -10.85 2.84
CA LEU A 277 0.19 -11.25 4.02
C LEU A 277 0.91 -12.36 4.80
N GLN A 278 1.50 -13.35 4.11
CA GLN A 278 2.31 -14.40 4.74
C GLN A 278 3.56 -13.83 5.43
N ASN A 279 4.28 -12.89 4.79
CA ASN A 279 5.46 -12.21 5.35
C ASN A 279 5.15 -11.48 6.67
N LYS A 280 4.00 -10.79 6.75
CA LYS A 280 3.58 -10.10 7.98
C LYS A 280 3.23 -11.07 9.10
N LEU A 281 2.58 -12.20 8.79
CA LEU A 281 2.30 -13.26 9.76
C LEU A 281 3.60 -13.93 10.25
N ALA A 282 4.56 -14.20 9.35
CA ALA A 282 5.86 -14.73 9.71
C ALA A 282 6.67 -13.76 10.60
N SER A 283 6.65 -12.46 10.28
CA SER A 283 7.27 -11.40 11.10
C SER A 283 6.66 -11.33 12.51
N LEU A 284 5.34 -11.49 12.64
CA LEU A 284 4.68 -11.54 13.95
C LEU A 284 5.07 -12.80 14.74
N VAL A 285 5.15 -13.96 14.10
CA VAL A 285 5.63 -15.21 14.74
C VAL A 285 7.09 -15.08 15.20
N LEU A 286 7.95 -14.41 14.42
CA LEU A 286 9.34 -14.14 14.80
C LEU A 286 9.41 -13.16 15.99
N GLY A 287 8.63 -12.08 15.97
CA GLY A 287 8.57 -11.11 17.07
C GLY A 287 8.05 -11.70 18.38
N LEU A 288 7.20 -12.73 18.32
CA LEU A 288 6.71 -13.46 19.50
C LEU A 288 7.73 -14.48 20.07
N LYS A 289 8.82 -14.80 19.35
CA LYS A 289 9.81 -15.83 19.76
C LYS A 289 10.96 -15.31 20.64
N SER A 290 10.98 -14.04 21.02
CA SER A 290 12.09 -13.48 21.81
C SER A 290 12.07 -13.97 23.27
N GLY A 291 12.87 -14.98 23.60
CA GLY A 291 13.07 -15.38 25.00
C GLY A 291 13.94 -16.62 25.23
N ALA A 292 13.47 -17.79 24.76
CA ALA A 292 14.03 -19.09 25.18
C ALA A 292 14.33 -20.06 24.02
N ASP A 293 13.53 -20.07 22.95
CA ASP A 293 13.57 -21.11 21.91
C ASP A 293 14.41 -20.70 20.68
N LEU A 294 15.69 -20.41 20.89
CA LEU A 294 16.71 -20.24 19.83
C LEU A 294 17.77 -21.36 19.88
N ASP A 295 17.34 -22.60 20.11
CA ASP A 295 18.12 -23.79 19.79
C ASP A 295 18.26 -23.90 18.26
N ILE A 296 19.35 -23.34 17.73
CA ILE A 296 19.76 -23.47 16.33
C ILE A 296 20.27 -24.90 16.12
N PRO A 297 19.65 -25.74 15.26
CA PRO A 297 20.21 -27.03 14.91
C PRO A 297 21.48 -26.81 14.08
N GLU A 298 22.62 -27.36 14.50
CA GLU A 298 23.86 -27.25 13.73
C GLU A 298 23.71 -27.87 12.32
N PRO A 299 24.27 -27.24 11.27
CA PRO A 299 24.16 -27.75 9.91
C PRO A 299 25.01 -29.01 9.73
N VAL A 300 24.35 -30.17 9.58
CA VAL A 300 24.99 -31.48 9.40
C VAL A 300 25.96 -31.47 8.22
N HIS A 301 27.26 -31.41 8.52
CA HIS A 301 28.31 -31.48 7.51
C HIS A 301 28.68 -32.94 7.23
N GLY A 302 28.46 -33.37 5.98
CA GLY A 302 28.86 -34.69 5.51
C GLY A 302 30.38 -34.78 5.28
N HIS A 303 31.02 -35.71 6.00
CA HIS A 303 32.32 -36.34 5.76
C HIS A 303 33.37 -35.61 4.90
N MET A 304 34.53 -35.30 5.49
CA MET A 304 35.84 -35.78 5.01
C MET A 304 36.78 -36.04 6.21
N ALA A 305 37.87 -36.78 5.95
CA ALA A 305 38.59 -37.57 6.96
C ALA A 305 39.46 -36.78 7.96
N GLU A 306 39.73 -37.41 9.10
CA GLU A 306 40.75 -36.99 10.06
C GLU A 306 42.16 -36.95 9.44
N GLN A 307 42.92 -35.90 9.74
CA GLN A 307 44.39 -36.00 9.83
C GLN A 307 44.87 -35.26 11.09
N VAL A 308 45.47 -36.02 12.00
CA VAL A 308 46.14 -35.52 13.20
C VAL A 308 47.57 -35.09 12.84
N TRP A 309 47.99 -33.91 13.29
CA TRP A 309 49.40 -33.59 13.43
C TRP A 309 49.64 -32.87 14.76
N ASP A 310 50.64 -33.35 15.52
CA ASP A 310 51.01 -32.88 16.87
C ASP A 310 52.39 -32.17 16.84
N GLY A 311 52.66 -31.33 17.84
CA GLY A 311 53.95 -30.65 18.03
C GLY A 311 53.96 -29.20 17.55
N GLY A 312 53.60 -28.27 18.44
CA GLY A 312 53.73 -26.83 18.19
C GLY A 312 55.06 -26.24 18.71
N ASN A 313 55.21 -24.91 18.58
CA ASN A 313 56.10 -24.14 19.45
C ASN A 313 55.56 -22.70 19.62
N ALA A 314 55.87 -22.04 20.74
CA ALA A 314 55.26 -20.78 21.13
C ALA A 314 56.18 -19.57 20.95
N ALA A 315 55.66 -18.52 20.30
CA ALA A 315 56.17 -17.15 20.38
C ALA A 315 54.98 -16.20 20.20
N GLY A 316 54.64 -15.42 21.23
CA GLY A 316 53.40 -14.67 21.28
C GLY A 316 53.54 -13.17 21.03
N MET A 317 52.52 -12.57 20.42
CA MET A 317 52.12 -11.17 20.59
C MET A 317 50.60 -11.14 20.72
N GLY A 318 50.08 -10.59 21.83
CA GLY A 318 48.65 -10.59 22.12
C GLY A 318 47.90 -9.44 21.45
N TRP A 319 46.72 -9.73 20.91
CA TRP A 319 45.71 -8.75 20.53
C TRP A 319 44.35 -9.15 21.11
N ASN A 320 43.59 -8.16 21.57
CA ASN A 320 42.35 -8.37 22.33
C ASN A 320 41.18 -7.68 21.60
N PRO A 321 40.17 -8.43 21.09
CA PRO A 321 39.07 -7.83 20.36
C PRO A 321 38.10 -7.08 21.30
N PRO A 322 37.48 -5.97 20.85
CA PRO A 322 36.50 -5.22 21.65
C PRO A 322 35.15 -5.95 21.74
N ALA A 323 34.38 -5.66 22.78
CA ALA A 323 33.09 -6.31 23.04
C ALA A 323 32.00 -5.86 22.06
N VAL A 324 31.17 -6.81 21.61
CA VAL A 324 29.98 -6.54 20.80
C VAL A 324 28.86 -6.04 21.72
N ALA A 325 28.35 -4.83 21.46
CA ALA A 325 27.33 -4.19 22.29
C ALA A 325 25.92 -4.64 21.90
N SER A 326 25.29 -5.49 22.73
CA SER A 326 23.86 -5.80 22.63
C SER A 326 23.01 -4.58 23.00
N THR A 327 22.09 -4.17 22.12
CA THR A 327 21.15 -3.07 22.36
C THR A 327 19.70 -3.58 22.44
N SER A 328 19.26 -3.83 23.66
CA SER A 328 17.89 -4.28 23.96
C SER A 328 16.88 -3.15 23.75
N TRP A 329 15.83 -3.39 22.99
CA TRP A 329 14.72 -2.45 22.84
C TRP A 329 13.74 -2.59 24.02
N THR A 330 13.66 -1.58 24.86
CA THR A 330 12.68 -1.51 25.96
C THR A 330 11.36 -0.88 25.50
N ALA A 331 10.24 -1.55 25.81
CA ALA A 331 8.92 -1.10 25.40
C ALA A 331 8.44 0.12 26.23
N ALA A 332 8.26 1.27 25.57
CA ALA A 332 7.67 2.46 26.17
C ALA A 332 6.15 2.50 25.94
N THR A 333 5.37 1.95 26.88
CA THR A 333 3.91 2.06 26.87
C THR A 333 3.46 3.45 27.30
N VAL A 334 2.97 4.26 26.36
CA VAL A 334 2.40 5.60 26.66
C VAL A 334 0.89 5.49 26.80
N ALA A 335 0.39 5.34 28.02
CA ALA A 335 -1.05 5.29 28.30
C ALA A 335 -1.68 6.69 28.23
N SER A 336 -2.78 6.83 27.48
CA SER A 336 -3.53 8.09 27.39
C SER A 336 -4.42 8.31 28.61
N SER A 337 -4.18 9.39 29.36
CA SER A 337 -5.07 9.84 30.44
C SER A 337 -5.38 11.33 30.31
N SER A 338 -6.67 11.69 30.22
CA SER A 338 -7.13 13.08 30.13
C SER A 338 -7.21 13.76 31.51
N PRO A 339 -6.69 14.98 31.69
CA PRO A 339 -6.95 15.79 32.88
C PRO A 339 -8.03 16.84 32.61
N GLY A 340 -9.03 16.93 33.49
CA GLY A 340 -10.08 17.94 33.44
C GLY A 340 -9.88 19.08 34.43
N ARG A 341 -9.96 20.33 33.94
CA ARG A 341 -10.57 21.52 34.57
C ARG A 341 -10.24 21.84 36.06
N GLY A 342 -9.35 22.82 36.27
CA GLY A 342 -9.54 23.87 37.30
C GLY A 342 -8.38 24.16 38.26
N GLY A 343 -8.24 25.43 38.69
CA GLY A 343 -7.33 25.90 39.74
C GLY A 343 -6.47 27.09 39.32
N ALA A 344 -6.70 28.27 39.90
CA ALA A 344 -6.08 29.54 39.46
C ALA A 344 -4.99 30.06 40.42
N ALA A 345 -3.92 30.65 39.86
CA ALA A 345 -3.05 31.70 40.43
C ALA A 345 -1.96 32.07 39.39
N SER A 346 -1.42 33.28 39.20
CA SER A 346 -1.86 34.68 39.35
C SER A 346 -0.56 35.53 39.37
N ASN A 347 -0.28 36.27 38.29
CA ASN A 347 0.67 37.41 38.12
C ASN A 347 1.06 37.48 36.63
N GLY A 348 1.20 38.64 35.97
CA GLY A 348 0.97 40.03 36.38
C GLY A 348 1.62 40.99 35.36
N TRP A 349 1.32 42.30 35.44
CA TRP A 349 1.73 43.38 34.50
C TRP A 349 1.02 43.29 33.12
N SER A 350 0.17 44.20 32.60
CA SER A 350 -0.05 45.67 32.70
C SER A 350 0.21 46.28 31.31
N GLN A 351 -0.82 46.51 30.47
CA GLN A 351 -1.55 47.79 30.26
C GLN A 351 -0.71 48.88 29.55
N ASN A 352 -1.21 49.70 28.61
CA ASN A 352 -2.51 49.92 27.93
C ASN A 352 -2.22 50.48 26.49
N ASN A 353 -3.13 50.71 25.54
CA ASN A 353 -4.61 50.64 25.47
C ASN A 353 -4.99 50.07 24.05
N ASP A 354 -6.10 50.32 23.31
CA ASP A 354 -7.30 51.18 23.41
C ASP A 354 -8.48 50.58 22.57
N SER A 355 -9.59 51.30 22.37
CA SER A 355 -10.66 51.02 21.38
C SER A 355 -11.39 52.33 20.97
N PRO A 356 -12.37 52.35 20.02
CA PRO A 356 -13.76 52.04 20.42
C PRO A 356 -14.78 51.58 19.33
N MET A 357 -15.85 50.91 19.79
CA MET A 357 -17.20 50.70 19.16
C MET A 357 -17.34 49.76 17.93
N GLY A 358 -18.39 48.93 17.82
CA GLY A 358 -19.45 48.62 18.80
C GLY A 358 -20.59 47.69 18.29
N GLY A 359 -21.30 47.01 19.20
CA GLY A 359 -22.43 46.07 18.94
C GLY A 359 -21.98 44.60 18.75
N GLY A 360 -22.61 43.56 19.32
CA GLY A 360 -23.85 43.45 20.11
C GLY A 360 -25.05 43.09 19.21
N TRP A 361 -25.78 41.97 19.35
CA TRP A 361 -25.92 40.97 20.45
C TRP A 361 -25.44 39.57 19.94
N GLY A 362 -25.74 38.37 20.48
CA GLY A 362 -26.54 37.88 21.63
C GLY A 362 -26.74 36.35 21.52
N ALA A 363 -26.87 35.57 22.61
CA ALA A 363 -26.98 34.09 22.53
C ALA A 363 -27.63 33.36 23.73
N ALA A 364 -27.98 32.09 23.49
CA ALA A 364 -28.32 30.98 24.43
C ALA A 364 -29.75 30.94 25.03
N PRO A 365 -30.26 29.76 25.49
CA PRO A 365 -29.61 28.44 25.59
C PRO A 365 -30.34 27.28 24.87
N ALA A 366 -29.79 26.06 24.97
CA ALA A 366 -30.36 24.83 24.42
C ALA A 366 -31.40 24.16 25.34
N ALA A 367 -32.24 23.29 24.76
CA ALA A 367 -33.18 22.42 25.48
C ALA A 367 -32.90 20.94 25.18
N ASN A 368 -33.05 20.07 26.18
CA ASN A 368 -32.76 18.64 26.12
C ASN A 368 -34.08 17.85 25.98
N ALA A 369 -34.17 16.95 24.99
CA ALA A 369 -35.37 16.15 24.73
C ALA A 369 -35.01 14.66 24.64
N GLY A 370 -35.60 13.85 25.53
CA GLY A 370 -35.31 12.42 25.64
C GLY A 370 -36.07 11.57 24.62
N TRP A 371 -35.48 10.41 24.28
CA TRP A 371 -36.11 9.42 23.40
C TRP A 371 -37.18 8.62 24.15
N GLY A 372 -38.37 8.50 23.56
CA GLY A 372 -39.48 7.69 24.09
C GLY A 372 -40.14 6.87 22.98
N SER A 373 -40.16 5.55 23.14
CA SER A 373 -40.68 4.62 22.13
C SER A 373 -42.22 4.58 22.08
N PRO A 374 -42.86 4.68 20.91
CA PRO A 374 -44.27 4.32 20.74
C PRO A 374 -44.42 2.81 20.44
N ASN A 375 -45.31 2.13 21.16
CA ASN A 375 -45.76 0.76 20.85
C ASN A 375 -47.22 0.82 20.29
N PRO A 376 -47.69 -0.12 19.46
CA PRO A 376 -48.73 0.19 18.46
C PRO A 376 -50.18 -0.17 18.84
N ARG A 377 -51.11 0.29 17.98
CA ARG A 377 -52.58 0.06 17.92
C ARG A 377 -53.37 0.94 18.92
N ALA A 378 -54.56 1.46 18.58
CA ALA A 378 -55.51 1.05 17.53
C ALA A 378 -56.22 2.24 16.83
N ASN A 379 -56.95 1.95 15.74
CA ASN A 379 -57.80 2.93 15.04
C ASN A 379 -59.07 3.25 15.84
N GLY A 380 -59.51 4.51 15.79
CA GLY A 380 -60.83 4.96 16.22
C GLY A 380 -61.18 6.30 15.56
N TRP A 381 -62.28 6.34 14.79
CA TRP A 381 -62.83 7.59 14.26
C TRP A 381 -63.77 8.22 15.30
N ASN A 382 -63.88 9.56 15.27
CA ASN A 382 -64.60 10.35 16.28
C ASN A 382 -66.07 9.92 16.49
N MET A 383 -66.41 9.48 17.70
CA MET A 383 -67.29 10.21 18.64
C MET A 383 -67.16 9.66 20.05
#